data_AF-A0A972X146-F1
#
_entry.id   AF-A0A972X146-F1
#
_cell.length_a   1.000
_cell.length_b   1.000
_cell.length_c   1.000
_cell.angle_alpha   90.00
_cell.angle_beta   90.00
_cell.angle_gamma   90.00
#
_symmetry.space_group_name_H-M   'P 1'
#
loop_
_entity.id
_entity.type
_entity.pdbx_description
1 polymer ?
#
loop_
_entity_poly.entity_id
_entity_poly.type
_entity_poly.pdbx_seq_one_letter_code
_entity_poly.pdbx_strand_id
1 'polypeptide(L)'
;MMKQLLFSILSVSWVAFASSQLDDQYSYKGFVVGIVNAKTQPVFADQVESELIALLQANPRFDFLEKNQELFKQGLKSVANISINPASTEKLNIYDGVFKDQYVKGTRSVILAEIIKEESDYQINLSLVITATGELIASETVSVGNPKSLDSFVVATREGLGELTKKIPFDASILKRDGYLVVIDRGARVFRPGTQVSVFTMENKNGKVLLEETGLIGITQVEENLTFGKVMVEKRPYEVARGNKLQFSDSPPMEVASLLDAAEGREPASLWGNEFEVSKGKLGVVNLDLGPSLLTLSNKTGAGAEAKVNKVLPGGSLNGEIWLTSKYYINVGLNYGAASLVNSNQAGSKSVGMTVSAFKLLVGYRLNIFAPSSGPIVYFRGGYGTQSFAIPDNGSTVIFKSTAYSGPMISGGVSFPVNDKVGLGLDITSLIFPSVSETPLQTVASSNISAWTFVLKTTYNYRRDIDFVGKLFFQRFGSESPAQTTRALSSLNTSSQSTKGLMFGVSYYY
;
A
#
# COMPACT_ATOMS: atom_id res chain seq x y z
N MET A 1 -23.96 19.33 22.29
CA MET A 1 -23.36 19.52 20.96
C MET A 1 -22.46 18.36 20.51
N MET A 2 -21.61 17.78 21.37
CA MET A 2 -20.67 16.70 20.99
C MET A 2 -21.30 15.33 20.67
N LYS A 3 -22.50 15.02 21.19
CA LYS A 3 -23.23 13.76 20.91
C LYS A 3 -23.90 13.72 19.52
N GLN A 4 -24.26 14.86 18.95
CA GLN A 4 -24.87 14.90 17.61
C GLN A 4 -23.82 14.72 16.50
N LEU A 5 -22.59 15.20 16.71
CA LEU A 5 -21.49 15.04 15.75
C LEU A 5 -21.08 13.56 15.57
N LEU A 6 -21.09 12.78 16.66
CA LEU A 6 -20.78 11.34 16.62
C LEU A 6 -21.85 10.52 15.88
N PHE A 7 -23.13 10.90 15.97
CA PHE A 7 -24.22 10.19 15.29
C PHE A 7 -24.24 10.47 13.77
N SER A 8 -23.84 11.67 13.34
CA SER A 8 -23.67 12.00 11.92
C SER A 8 -22.46 11.31 11.28
N ILE A 9 -21.37 11.06 12.04
CA ILE A 9 -20.20 10.35 11.51
C ILE A 9 -20.49 8.83 11.39
N LEU A 10 -21.27 8.26 12.31
CA LEU A 10 -21.67 6.85 12.30
C LEU A 10 -22.72 6.50 11.24
N SER A 11 -23.57 7.45 10.85
CA SER A 11 -24.61 7.21 9.82
C SER A 11 -24.07 7.26 8.39
N VAL A 12 -23.03 8.06 8.11
CA VAL A 12 -22.34 8.06 6.80
C VAL A 12 -21.61 6.74 6.55
N SER A 13 -21.19 6.04 7.61
CA SER A 13 -20.47 4.76 7.47
C SER A 13 -21.37 3.64 6.96
N TRP A 14 -22.64 3.57 7.39
CA TRP A 14 -23.52 2.45 7.06
C TRP A 14 -23.89 2.35 5.58
N VAL A 15 -24.04 3.48 4.88
CA VAL A 15 -24.39 3.49 3.45
C VAL A 15 -23.20 3.03 2.57
N ALA A 16 -21.97 3.41 2.94
CA ALA A 16 -20.76 3.02 2.21
C ALA A 16 -20.40 1.52 2.36
N PHE A 17 -20.82 0.86 3.45
CA PHE A 17 -20.57 -0.58 3.64
C PHE A 17 -21.58 -1.47 2.91
N ALA A 18 -22.81 -1.01 2.70
CA ALA A 18 -23.86 -1.80 2.04
C ALA A 18 -23.54 -2.06 0.55
N SER A 19 -23.04 -1.05 -0.17
CA SER A 19 -22.64 -1.17 -1.57
C SER A 19 -21.43 -2.09 -1.75
N SER A 20 -20.44 -2.04 -0.85
CA SER A 20 -19.29 -2.95 -0.88
C SER A 20 -19.68 -4.43 -0.71
N GLN A 21 -20.73 -4.72 0.07
CA GLN A 21 -21.22 -6.09 0.25
C GLN A 21 -21.91 -6.60 -1.01
N LEU A 22 -22.77 -5.78 -1.64
CA LEU A 22 -23.36 -6.11 -2.94
C LEU A 22 -22.27 -6.28 -4.00
N ASP A 23 -21.28 -5.39 -4.04
CA ASP A 23 -20.19 -5.51 -5.00
C ASP A 23 -19.39 -6.81 -4.85
N ASP A 24 -19.18 -7.29 -3.61
CA ASP A 24 -18.54 -8.58 -3.35
C ASP A 24 -19.45 -9.77 -3.70
N GLN A 25 -20.76 -9.67 -3.43
CA GLN A 25 -21.74 -10.70 -3.82
C GLN A 25 -21.79 -10.89 -5.33
N TYR A 26 -21.71 -9.79 -6.08
CA TYR A 26 -21.71 -9.76 -7.54
C TYR A 26 -20.29 -9.75 -8.12
N SER A 27 -19.27 -10.18 -7.37
CA SER A 27 -17.88 -10.18 -7.85
C SER A 27 -17.57 -11.27 -8.87
N TYR A 28 -18.49 -12.23 -9.08
CA TYR A 28 -18.27 -13.46 -9.86
C TYR A 28 -16.94 -14.11 -9.46
N LYS A 29 -16.80 -14.39 -8.17
CA LYS A 29 -15.68 -15.12 -7.61
C LYS A 29 -16.20 -16.29 -6.82
N GLY A 30 -15.43 -17.37 -6.79
CA GLY A 30 -15.84 -18.57 -6.09
C GLY A 30 -16.99 -19.28 -6.80
N PHE A 31 -16.69 -19.89 -7.94
CA PHE A 31 -17.64 -20.65 -8.75
C PHE A 31 -17.64 -22.13 -8.43
N VAL A 32 -18.82 -22.73 -8.50
CA VAL A 32 -19.01 -24.17 -8.68
C VAL A 32 -19.99 -24.40 -9.82
N VAL A 33 -19.92 -25.58 -10.42
CA VAL A 33 -20.79 -26.00 -11.53
C VAL A 33 -21.72 -27.08 -11.02
N GLY A 34 -22.95 -27.15 -11.52
CA GLY A 34 -23.85 -28.25 -11.16
C GLY A 34 -24.71 -28.66 -12.33
N ILE A 35 -24.81 -29.97 -12.58
CA ILE A 35 -25.82 -30.50 -13.48
C ILE A 35 -27.12 -30.71 -12.71
N VAL A 36 -28.19 -30.11 -13.20
CA VAL A 36 -29.52 -30.26 -12.62
C VAL A 36 -30.28 -31.29 -13.44
N ASN A 37 -30.56 -32.46 -12.83
CA ASN A 37 -31.13 -33.59 -13.54
C ASN A 37 -32.66 -33.55 -13.59
N ALA A 38 -33.23 -33.66 -14.80
CA ALA A 38 -34.64 -33.95 -15.00
C ALA A 38 -34.90 -35.46 -14.94
N LYS A 39 -35.17 -36.04 -13.75
CA LYS A 39 -35.65 -37.43 -13.45
C LYS A 39 -34.94 -38.66 -14.07
N THR A 40 -34.17 -38.50 -15.15
CA THR A 40 -33.38 -39.50 -15.87
C THR A 40 -31.97 -38.94 -15.98
N GLN A 41 -30.93 -39.77 -15.76
CA GLN A 41 -29.55 -39.32 -15.98
C GLN A 41 -29.42 -38.83 -17.43
N PRO A 42 -29.12 -37.53 -17.65
CA PRO A 42 -28.99 -37.01 -19.00
C PRO A 42 -27.77 -37.61 -19.68
N VAL A 43 -27.87 -37.83 -20.98
CA VAL A 43 -26.75 -38.34 -21.78
C VAL A 43 -25.62 -37.30 -21.74
N PHE A 44 -24.40 -37.76 -21.48
CA PHE A 44 -23.17 -36.94 -21.44
C PHE A 44 -23.13 -35.81 -20.39
N ALA A 45 -23.92 -35.90 -19.31
CA ALA A 45 -23.91 -34.94 -18.20
C ALA A 45 -22.52 -34.68 -17.61
N ASP A 46 -21.75 -35.75 -17.34
CA ASP A 46 -20.40 -35.65 -16.79
C ASP A 46 -19.44 -34.92 -17.74
N GLN A 47 -19.66 -35.03 -19.06
CA GLN A 47 -18.82 -34.36 -20.04
C GLN A 47 -19.11 -32.87 -20.10
N VAL A 48 -20.39 -32.48 -20.09
CA VAL A 48 -20.81 -31.07 -20.02
C VAL A 48 -20.27 -30.42 -18.76
N GLU A 49 -20.37 -31.10 -17.62
CA GLU A 49 -19.82 -30.61 -16.36
C GLU A 49 -18.30 -30.43 -16.43
N SER A 50 -17.58 -31.45 -16.90
CA SER A 50 -16.12 -31.42 -17.01
C SER A 50 -15.64 -30.30 -17.93
N GLU A 51 -16.32 -30.08 -19.05
CA GLU A 51 -16.00 -29.00 -19.98
C GLU A 51 -16.28 -27.62 -19.36
N LEU A 52 -17.41 -27.44 -18.65
CA LEU A 52 -17.68 -26.19 -17.91
C LEU A 52 -16.59 -25.90 -16.88
N ILE A 53 -16.19 -26.90 -16.09
CA ILE A 53 -15.10 -26.76 -15.12
C ILE A 53 -13.80 -26.35 -15.81
N ALA A 54 -13.44 -27.02 -16.90
CA ALA A 54 -12.24 -26.70 -17.67
C ALA A 54 -12.25 -25.27 -18.21
N LEU A 55 -13.39 -24.80 -18.74
CA LEU A 55 -13.54 -23.44 -19.25
C LEU A 55 -13.48 -22.39 -18.15
N LEU A 56 -14.06 -22.65 -16.97
CA LEU A 56 -13.98 -21.75 -15.83
C LEU A 56 -12.54 -21.68 -15.29
N GLN A 57 -11.85 -22.81 -15.15
CA GLN A 57 -10.45 -22.85 -14.70
C GLN A 57 -9.50 -22.17 -15.67
N ALA A 58 -9.76 -22.26 -16.98
CA ALA A 58 -8.95 -21.61 -18.01
C ALA A 58 -9.16 -20.09 -18.09
N ASN A 59 -10.24 -19.57 -17.49
CA ASN A 59 -10.58 -18.16 -17.58
C ASN A 59 -10.33 -17.46 -16.24
N PRO A 60 -9.33 -16.56 -16.15
CA PRO A 60 -8.96 -15.89 -14.90
C PRO A 60 -10.05 -14.96 -14.33
N ARG A 61 -11.11 -14.67 -15.12
CA ARG A 61 -12.33 -14.04 -14.63
C ARG A 61 -13.00 -14.86 -13.53
N PHE A 62 -12.94 -16.17 -13.64
CA PHE A 62 -13.69 -17.10 -12.81
C PHE A 62 -12.73 -17.80 -11.85
N ASP A 63 -12.98 -17.62 -10.56
CA ASP A 63 -12.25 -18.32 -9.52
C ASP A 63 -13.02 -19.60 -9.17
N PHE A 64 -12.65 -20.74 -9.76
CA PHE A 64 -13.32 -22.02 -9.55
C PHE A 64 -12.90 -22.69 -8.23
N LEU A 65 -13.86 -23.05 -7.38
CA LEU A 65 -13.62 -23.64 -6.07
C LEU A 65 -13.77 -25.16 -6.09
N GLU A 66 -12.70 -25.84 -6.52
CA GLU A 66 -12.66 -27.31 -6.60
C GLU A 66 -13.08 -28.00 -5.30
N LYS A 67 -12.66 -27.47 -4.14
CA LYS A 67 -13.00 -28.02 -2.81
C LYS A 67 -14.51 -28.00 -2.51
N ASN A 68 -15.24 -27.05 -3.10
CA ASN A 68 -16.67 -26.87 -2.85
C ASN A 68 -17.53 -27.64 -3.86
N GLN A 69 -16.96 -28.06 -5.00
CA GLN A 69 -17.65 -28.72 -6.10
C GLN A 69 -18.39 -29.98 -5.64
N GLU A 70 -17.71 -30.91 -4.95
CA GLU A 70 -18.31 -32.18 -4.53
C GLU A 70 -19.45 -31.99 -3.52
N LEU A 71 -19.28 -31.07 -2.58
CA LEU A 71 -20.32 -30.72 -1.62
C LEU A 71 -21.54 -30.11 -2.31
N PHE A 72 -21.31 -29.29 -3.33
CA PHE A 72 -22.38 -28.72 -4.13
C PHE A 72 -23.15 -29.80 -4.90
N LYS A 73 -22.46 -30.72 -5.57
CA LYS A 73 -23.09 -31.85 -6.26
C LYS A 73 -23.95 -32.69 -5.31
N GLN A 74 -23.44 -32.98 -4.11
CA GLN A 74 -24.19 -33.73 -3.10
C GLN A 74 -25.45 -32.98 -2.66
N GLY A 75 -25.35 -31.66 -2.45
CA GLY A 75 -26.48 -30.80 -2.15
C GLY A 75 -27.53 -30.76 -3.26
N LEU A 76 -27.11 -30.69 -4.53
CA LEU A 76 -28.07 -30.75 -5.65
C LEU A 76 -28.79 -32.10 -5.71
N LYS A 77 -28.07 -33.22 -5.51
CA LYS A 77 -28.65 -34.57 -5.51
C LYS A 77 -29.69 -34.79 -4.41
N SER A 78 -29.58 -34.13 -3.26
CA SER A 78 -30.56 -34.26 -2.17
C SER A 78 -31.89 -33.54 -2.46
N VAL A 79 -31.90 -32.63 -3.44
CA VAL A 79 -33.07 -31.82 -3.83
C VAL A 79 -33.63 -32.27 -5.20
N ALA A 80 -32.81 -32.87 -6.06
CA ALA A 80 -33.11 -33.17 -7.46
C ALA A 80 -34.16 -34.29 -7.65
N ASN A 81 -35.45 -33.94 -7.60
CA ASN A 81 -36.57 -34.76 -8.10
C ASN A 81 -37.56 -33.97 -8.99
N ILE A 82 -37.24 -32.72 -9.34
CA ILE A 82 -38.13 -31.81 -10.07
C ILE A 82 -37.35 -31.26 -11.28
N SER A 83 -37.88 -31.44 -12.49
CA SER A 83 -37.35 -30.80 -13.70
C SER A 83 -37.62 -29.31 -13.63
N ILE A 84 -36.61 -28.50 -13.93
CA ILE A 84 -36.69 -27.04 -13.79
C ILE A 84 -36.57 -26.48 -15.17
N ASN A 85 -37.68 -26.05 -15.78
CA ASN A 85 -37.56 -25.07 -16.85
C ASN A 85 -37.04 -23.75 -16.22
N PRO A 86 -35.76 -23.35 -16.40
CA PRO A 86 -35.09 -22.34 -15.57
C PRO A 86 -35.45 -20.89 -15.90
N ALA A 87 -36.42 -20.66 -16.79
CA ALA A 87 -36.83 -19.32 -17.20
C ALA A 87 -37.44 -18.46 -16.07
N SER A 88 -37.59 -18.99 -14.84
CA SER A 88 -38.19 -18.28 -13.71
C SER A 88 -37.43 -18.52 -12.41
N THR A 89 -37.03 -17.44 -11.74
CA THR A 89 -36.41 -17.43 -10.40
C THR A 89 -37.19 -18.25 -9.37
N GLU A 90 -38.52 -18.28 -9.45
CA GLU A 90 -39.40 -19.03 -8.54
C GLU A 90 -39.09 -20.53 -8.46
N LYS A 91 -38.54 -21.12 -9.52
CA LYS A 91 -38.20 -22.55 -9.56
C LYS A 91 -36.83 -22.87 -8.98
N LEU A 92 -35.96 -21.87 -8.82
CA LEU A 92 -34.66 -22.03 -8.18
C LEU A 92 -34.75 -22.05 -6.66
N ASN A 93 -35.86 -21.57 -6.09
CA ASN A 93 -36.11 -21.54 -4.64
C ASN A 93 -35.98 -22.91 -3.96
N ILE A 94 -36.18 -24.00 -4.70
CA ILE A 94 -35.97 -25.36 -4.16
C ILE A 94 -34.52 -25.60 -3.73
N TYR A 95 -33.56 -24.86 -4.30
CA TYR A 95 -32.13 -24.95 -4.00
C TYR A 95 -31.64 -23.90 -2.99
N ASP A 96 -32.51 -23.07 -2.41
CA ASP A 96 -32.10 -22.01 -1.48
C ASP A 96 -31.23 -22.53 -0.33
N GLY A 97 -31.57 -23.71 0.20
CA GLY A 97 -30.76 -24.37 1.22
C GLY A 97 -29.35 -24.73 0.74
N VAL A 98 -29.22 -25.21 -0.49
CA VAL A 98 -27.94 -25.56 -1.12
C VAL A 98 -27.13 -24.29 -1.41
N PHE A 99 -27.76 -23.26 -1.97
CA PHE A 99 -27.11 -21.98 -2.26
C PHE A 99 -26.61 -21.29 -0.99
N LYS A 100 -27.41 -21.28 0.07
CA LYS A 100 -27.03 -20.70 1.37
C LYS A 100 -25.83 -21.43 1.98
N ASP A 101 -25.81 -22.76 1.94
CA ASP A 101 -24.66 -23.55 2.41
C ASP A 101 -23.38 -23.25 1.61
N GLN A 102 -23.50 -23.14 0.29
CA GLN A 102 -22.38 -22.76 -0.59
C GLN A 102 -21.90 -21.32 -0.33
N TYR A 103 -22.82 -20.38 -0.10
CA TYR A 103 -22.48 -19.00 0.22
C TYR A 103 -21.65 -18.88 1.50
N VAL A 104 -22.00 -19.64 2.54
CA VAL A 104 -21.23 -19.71 3.80
C VAL A 104 -19.83 -20.28 3.56
N LYS A 105 -19.67 -21.17 2.58
CA LYS A 105 -18.38 -21.78 2.17
C LYS A 105 -17.57 -20.92 1.20
N GLY A 106 -18.01 -19.69 0.92
CA GLY A 106 -17.28 -18.72 0.08
C GLY A 106 -17.63 -18.77 -1.42
N THR A 107 -18.51 -19.68 -1.85
CA THR A 107 -19.01 -19.70 -3.22
C THR A 107 -19.97 -18.53 -3.43
N ARG A 108 -19.71 -17.59 -4.34
CA ARG A 108 -20.62 -16.44 -4.59
C ARG A 108 -21.56 -16.65 -5.77
N SER A 109 -21.18 -17.49 -6.71
CA SER A 109 -21.97 -17.74 -7.91
C SER A 109 -21.90 -19.21 -8.31
N VAL A 110 -22.96 -19.71 -8.95
CA VAL A 110 -23.00 -21.05 -9.51
C VAL A 110 -23.45 -21.01 -10.95
N ILE A 111 -22.91 -21.93 -11.76
CA ILE A 111 -23.45 -22.22 -13.09
C ILE A 111 -24.19 -23.54 -13.01
N LEU A 112 -25.50 -23.48 -13.24
CA LEU A 112 -26.34 -24.65 -13.36
C LEU A 112 -26.49 -25.00 -14.83
N ALA A 113 -26.30 -26.27 -15.17
CA ALA A 113 -26.57 -26.77 -16.50
C ALA A 113 -27.71 -27.80 -16.45
N GLU A 114 -28.69 -27.66 -17.34
CA GLU A 114 -29.74 -28.63 -17.57
C GLU A 114 -29.66 -29.11 -19.02
N ILE A 115 -29.67 -30.44 -19.20
CA ILE A 115 -29.71 -31.06 -20.53
C ILE A 115 -31.15 -31.48 -20.79
N ILE A 116 -31.79 -30.77 -21.72
CA ILE A 116 -33.20 -30.96 -22.07
C ILE A 116 -33.26 -31.81 -23.33
N LYS A 117 -34.06 -32.87 -23.30
CA LYS A 117 -34.35 -33.70 -24.48
C LYS A 117 -35.71 -33.31 -25.04
N GLU A 118 -35.74 -32.84 -26.28
CA GLU A 118 -36.96 -32.51 -27.02
C GLU A 118 -37.11 -33.46 -28.21
N GLU A 119 -38.03 -34.41 -28.14
CA GLU A 119 -38.29 -35.44 -29.18
C GLU A 119 -37.02 -36.17 -29.67
N SER A 120 -36.36 -35.65 -30.71
CA SER A 120 -35.11 -36.15 -31.31
C SER A 120 -33.86 -35.32 -31.00
N ASP A 121 -34.02 -34.12 -30.44
CA ASP A 121 -32.97 -33.13 -30.25
C ASP A 121 -32.63 -32.94 -28.78
N TYR A 122 -31.47 -32.33 -28.53
CA TYR A 122 -30.99 -32.00 -27.20
C TYR A 122 -30.65 -30.52 -27.14
N GLN A 123 -30.92 -29.90 -26.00
CA GLN A 123 -30.53 -28.53 -25.70
C GLN A 123 -29.79 -28.50 -24.37
N ILE A 124 -28.81 -27.62 -24.25
CA ILE A 124 -28.10 -27.32 -23.01
C ILE A 124 -28.56 -25.94 -22.56
N ASN A 125 -29.24 -25.90 -21.42
CA ASN A 125 -29.57 -24.66 -20.74
C ASN A 125 -28.52 -24.39 -19.67
N LEU A 126 -27.89 -23.23 -19.72
CA LEU A 126 -26.97 -22.74 -18.70
C LEU A 126 -27.61 -21.57 -17.96
N SER A 127 -27.52 -21.61 -16.63
CA SER A 127 -28.07 -20.58 -15.74
C SER A 127 -27.00 -20.11 -14.76
N LEU A 128 -26.74 -18.80 -14.75
CA LEU A 128 -25.85 -18.14 -13.80
C LEU A 128 -26.65 -17.61 -12.61
N VAL A 129 -26.36 -18.12 -11.42
CA VAL A 129 -27.12 -17.82 -10.20
C VAL A 129 -26.21 -17.28 -9.11
N ILE A 130 -26.66 -16.25 -8.38
CA ILE A 130 -25.97 -15.74 -7.19
C ILE A 130 -26.38 -16.57 -5.97
N THR A 131 -25.42 -17.16 -5.26
CA THR A 131 -25.70 -18.05 -4.13
C THR A 131 -26.28 -17.33 -2.91
N ALA A 132 -25.98 -16.04 -2.76
CA ALA A 132 -26.45 -15.23 -1.63
C ALA A 132 -27.97 -15.05 -1.65
N THR A 133 -28.56 -14.92 -2.85
CA THR A 133 -29.97 -14.57 -3.05
C THR A 133 -30.77 -15.64 -3.78
N GLY A 134 -30.10 -16.61 -4.43
CA GLY A 134 -30.76 -17.54 -5.36
C GLY A 134 -31.21 -16.88 -6.68
N GLU A 135 -30.79 -15.63 -6.91
CA GLU A 135 -31.24 -14.86 -8.07
C GLU A 135 -30.57 -15.33 -9.36
N LEU A 136 -31.40 -15.55 -10.39
CA LEU A 136 -30.95 -15.82 -11.76
C LEU A 136 -30.48 -14.51 -12.40
N ILE A 137 -29.20 -14.44 -12.75
CA ILE A 137 -28.59 -13.26 -13.39
C ILE A 137 -28.72 -13.33 -14.89
N ALA A 138 -28.40 -14.49 -15.45
CA ALA A 138 -28.43 -14.74 -16.88
C ALA A 138 -28.73 -16.21 -17.12
N SER A 139 -29.40 -16.49 -18.23
CA SER A 139 -29.56 -17.84 -18.75
C SER A 139 -29.37 -17.85 -20.26
N GLU A 140 -28.93 -19.01 -20.77
CA GLU A 140 -28.73 -19.25 -22.19
C GLU A 140 -29.12 -20.68 -22.54
N THR A 141 -29.75 -20.86 -23.70
CA THR A 141 -30.12 -22.19 -24.19
C THR A 141 -29.52 -22.40 -25.56
N VAL A 142 -28.70 -23.44 -25.71
CA VAL A 142 -28.03 -23.79 -26.97
C VAL A 142 -28.44 -25.18 -27.42
N SER A 143 -28.76 -25.30 -28.72
CA SER A 143 -29.12 -26.58 -29.32
C SER A 143 -27.88 -27.42 -29.63
N VAL A 144 -27.96 -28.72 -29.37
CA VAL A 144 -26.89 -29.68 -29.65
C VAL A 144 -27.04 -30.19 -31.08
N GLY A 145 -26.09 -29.83 -31.95
CA GLY A 145 -26.19 -30.12 -33.39
C GLY A 145 -26.23 -31.62 -33.75
N ASN A 146 -25.53 -32.48 -33.02
CA ASN A 146 -25.62 -33.94 -33.18
C ASN A 146 -25.76 -34.64 -31.81
N PRO A 147 -26.98 -35.05 -31.44
CA PRO A 147 -27.28 -35.75 -30.18
C PRO A 147 -26.49 -37.03 -29.90
N LYS A 148 -25.92 -37.66 -30.94
CA LYS A 148 -25.16 -38.92 -30.81
C LYS A 148 -23.66 -38.69 -30.63
N SER A 149 -23.18 -37.45 -30.77
CA SER A 149 -21.76 -37.10 -30.72
C SER A 149 -21.43 -36.36 -29.42
N LEU A 150 -20.48 -36.90 -28.66
CA LEU A 150 -19.93 -36.25 -27.47
C LEU A 150 -19.38 -34.85 -27.77
N ASP A 151 -18.67 -34.70 -28.90
CA ASP A 151 -18.06 -33.44 -29.31
C ASP A 151 -19.10 -32.35 -29.54
N SER A 152 -20.31 -32.71 -29.97
CA SER A 152 -21.39 -31.74 -30.16
C SER A 152 -21.89 -31.15 -28.83
N PHE A 153 -21.89 -31.91 -27.74
CA PHE A 153 -22.20 -31.39 -26.40
C PHE A 153 -21.10 -30.46 -25.90
N VAL A 154 -19.82 -30.80 -26.15
CA VAL A 154 -18.67 -29.96 -25.80
C VAL A 154 -18.73 -28.62 -26.53
N VAL A 155 -19.01 -28.63 -27.84
CA VAL A 155 -19.15 -27.42 -28.66
C VAL A 155 -20.33 -26.56 -28.16
N ALA A 156 -21.51 -27.17 -27.95
CA ALA A 156 -22.68 -26.46 -27.43
C ALA A 156 -22.43 -25.87 -26.03
N THR A 157 -21.66 -26.56 -25.18
CA THR A 157 -21.28 -26.07 -23.85
C THR A 157 -20.39 -24.83 -23.93
N ARG A 158 -19.38 -24.84 -24.83
CA ARG A 158 -18.50 -23.69 -25.06
C ARG A 158 -19.26 -22.48 -25.60
N GLU A 159 -20.12 -22.71 -26.58
CA GLU A 159 -20.97 -21.69 -27.17
C GLU A 159 -21.92 -21.10 -26.12
N GLY A 160 -22.62 -21.96 -25.37
CA GLY A 160 -23.54 -21.55 -24.32
C GLY A 160 -22.86 -20.73 -23.24
N LEU A 161 -21.68 -21.15 -22.76
CA LEU A 161 -20.94 -20.38 -21.77
C LEU A 161 -20.47 -19.03 -22.36
N GLY A 162 -20.01 -19.03 -23.61
CA GLY A 162 -19.65 -17.82 -24.33
C GLY A 162 -20.78 -16.79 -24.36
N GLU A 163 -21.96 -17.19 -24.81
CA GLU A 163 -23.15 -16.32 -24.87
C GLU A 163 -23.65 -15.92 -23.47
N LEU A 164 -23.65 -16.85 -22.50
CA LEU A 164 -24.03 -16.56 -21.11
C LEU A 164 -23.14 -15.46 -20.51
N THR A 165 -21.84 -15.48 -20.77
CA THR A 165 -20.91 -14.47 -20.22
C THR A 165 -21.08 -13.10 -20.84
N LYS A 166 -21.58 -12.99 -22.08
CA LYS A 166 -21.92 -11.71 -22.71
C LYS A 166 -23.14 -11.04 -22.08
N LYS A 167 -24.01 -11.83 -21.42
CA LYS A 167 -25.19 -11.32 -20.70
C LYS A 167 -24.87 -10.75 -19.31
N ILE A 168 -23.62 -10.87 -18.85
CA ILE A 168 -23.19 -10.26 -17.58
C ILE A 168 -23.16 -8.73 -17.75
N PRO A 169 -23.78 -7.94 -16.85
CA PRO A 169 -23.98 -6.49 -17.06
C PRO A 169 -22.71 -5.63 -16.93
N PHE A 170 -21.53 -6.26 -16.80
CA PHE A 170 -20.24 -5.57 -16.71
C PHE A 170 -19.10 -6.44 -17.24
N ASP A 171 -18.02 -5.78 -17.64
CA ASP A 171 -16.92 -6.40 -18.36
C ASP A 171 -15.77 -6.81 -17.43
N ALA A 172 -15.51 -5.99 -16.42
CA ALA A 172 -14.42 -6.19 -15.48
C ALA A 172 -14.77 -5.72 -14.06
N SER A 173 -13.87 -5.98 -13.13
CA SER A 173 -13.97 -5.60 -11.72
C SER A 173 -12.63 -5.21 -11.13
N ILE A 174 -12.66 -4.31 -10.15
CA ILE A 174 -11.46 -3.88 -9.43
C ILE A 174 -11.06 -4.97 -8.43
N LEU A 175 -9.91 -5.59 -8.64
CA LEU A 175 -9.33 -6.60 -7.75
C LEU A 175 -8.75 -5.96 -6.49
N LYS A 176 -8.07 -4.83 -6.66
CA LYS A 176 -7.35 -4.13 -5.59
C LYS A 176 -7.26 -2.65 -5.92
N ARG A 177 -7.23 -1.85 -4.86
CA ARG A 177 -6.87 -0.43 -4.89
C ARG A 177 -5.72 -0.15 -3.93
N ASP A 178 -4.77 0.66 -4.36
CA ASP A 178 -3.70 1.24 -3.54
C ASP A 178 -3.54 2.73 -3.89
N GLY A 179 -4.05 3.61 -3.02
CA GLY A 179 -4.16 5.04 -3.33
C GLY A 179 -5.04 5.28 -4.56
N TYR A 180 -4.48 5.88 -5.61
CA TYR A 180 -5.16 6.07 -6.91
C TYR A 180 -4.92 4.92 -7.88
N LEU A 181 -4.03 3.98 -7.57
CA LEU A 181 -3.75 2.86 -8.44
C LEU A 181 -4.77 1.76 -8.21
N VAL A 182 -5.25 1.18 -9.29
CA VAL A 182 -6.18 0.05 -9.28
C VAL A 182 -5.64 -1.09 -10.12
N VAL A 183 -5.96 -2.31 -9.69
CA VAL A 183 -5.73 -3.54 -10.44
C VAL A 183 -7.08 -4.08 -10.87
N ILE A 184 -7.23 -4.40 -12.15
CA ILE A 184 -8.47 -4.83 -12.79
C ILE A 184 -8.29 -6.26 -13.33
N ASP A 185 -9.34 -7.06 -13.24
CA ASP A 185 -9.37 -8.50 -13.53
C ASP A 185 -9.45 -8.88 -15.04
N ARG A 186 -9.16 -7.95 -15.95
CA ARG A 186 -9.01 -8.25 -17.39
C ARG A 186 -7.73 -7.64 -17.92
N GLY A 187 -7.22 -8.19 -19.01
CA GLY A 187 -6.02 -7.71 -19.69
C GLY A 187 -6.26 -7.25 -21.13
N ALA A 188 -5.27 -7.53 -21.97
CA ALA A 188 -5.09 -6.97 -23.32
C ALA A 188 -6.19 -7.28 -24.32
N ARG A 189 -7.01 -8.31 -24.06
CA ARG A 189 -8.18 -8.63 -24.89
C ARG A 189 -9.28 -7.57 -24.77
N VAL A 190 -9.29 -6.84 -23.65
CA VAL A 190 -10.38 -5.95 -23.25
C VAL A 190 -9.87 -4.51 -23.14
N PHE A 191 -8.73 -4.29 -22.48
CA PHE A 191 -8.21 -2.95 -22.24
C PHE A 191 -7.03 -2.60 -23.14
N ARG A 192 -6.85 -1.29 -23.37
CA ARG A 192 -5.65 -0.72 -24.01
C ARG A 192 -5.10 0.42 -23.15
N PRO A 193 -3.76 0.60 -23.06
CA PRO A 193 -3.18 1.76 -22.39
C PRO A 193 -3.73 3.09 -22.94
N GLY A 194 -3.99 4.04 -22.06
CA GLY A 194 -4.55 5.36 -22.38
C GLY A 194 -6.07 5.43 -22.44
N THR A 195 -6.77 4.29 -22.43
CA THR A 195 -8.24 4.25 -22.42
C THR A 195 -8.79 4.76 -21.09
N GLN A 196 -9.91 5.49 -21.12
CA GLN A 196 -10.65 5.86 -19.91
C GLN A 196 -11.90 5.00 -19.79
N VAL A 197 -12.19 4.53 -18.59
CA VAL A 197 -13.27 3.57 -18.33
C VAL A 197 -14.05 3.97 -17.09
N SER A 198 -15.37 4.01 -17.24
CA SER A 198 -16.28 4.31 -16.13
C SER A 198 -16.31 3.15 -15.14
N VAL A 199 -16.40 3.53 -13.87
CA VAL A 199 -16.48 2.63 -12.73
C VAL A 199 -17.85 2.76 -12.10
N PHE A 200 -18.43 1.62 -11.75
CA PHE A 200 -19.77 1.53 -11.21
C PHE A 200 -19.77 0.73 -9.91
N THR A 201 -20.63 1.10 -8.99
CA THR A 201 -21.00 0.28 -7.83
C THR A 201 -22.39 -0.31 -8.03
N MET A 202 -22.62 -1.48 -7.45
CA MET A 202 -23.92 -2.12 -7.44
C MET A 202 -24.76 -1.57 -6.29
N GLU A 203 -25.87 -0.90 -6.62
CA GLU A 203 -26.85 -0.43 -5.64
C GLU A 203 -28.18 -1.16 -5.79
N ASN A 204 -28.80 -1.51 -4.67
CA ASN A 204 -30.18 -2.01 -4.67
C ASN A 204 -31.14 -0.84 -4.43
N LYS A 205 -31.84 -0.41 -5.48
CA LYS A 205 -32.88 0.63 -5.40
C LYS A 205 -34.24 -0.02 -5.63
N ASN A 206 -35.10 0.02 -4.61
CA ASN A 206 -36.45 -0.53 -4.65
C ASN A 206 -36.52 -2.03 -5.03
N GLY A 207 -35.56 -2.83 -4.53
CA GLY A 207 -35.50 -4.27 -4.83
C GLY A 207 -34.88 -4.62 -6.18
N LYS A 208 -34.46 -3.62 -6.96
CA LYS A 208 -33.77 -3.80 -8.23
C LYS A 208 -32.29 -3.43 -8.09
N VAL A 209 -31.41 -4.33 -8.52
CA VAL A 209 -29.98 -4.07 -8.59
C VAL A 209 -29.67 -3.24 -9.83
N LEU A 210 -29.01 -2.10 -9.62
CA LEU A 210 -28.63 -1.15 -10.66
C LEU A 210 -27.14 -0.81 -10.52
N LEU A 211 -26.50 -0.52 -11.65
CA LEU A 211 -25.15 0.05 -11.69
C LEU A 211 -25.26 1.57 -11.52
N GLU A 212 -24.62 2.12 -10.50
CA GLU A 212 -24.44 3.57 -10.34
C GLU A 212 -22.98 3.93 -10.60
N GLU A 213 -22.75 4.90 -11.48
CA GLU A 213 -21.40 5.37 -11.78
C GLU A 213 -20.78 6.08 -10.57
N THR A 214 -19.61 5.61 -10.16
CA THR A 214 -18.86 6.10 -9.00
C THR A 214 -17.61 6.86 -9.37
N GLY A 215 -17.10 6.68 -10.59
CA GLY A 215 -15.89 7.37 -11.02
C GLY A 215 -15.37 6.93 -12.38
N LEU A 216 -14.17 7.40 -12.70
CA LEU A 216 -13.49 7.16 -13.96
C LEU A 216 -12.06 6.71 -13.69
N ILE A 217 -11.58 5.69 -14.41
CA ILE A 217 -10.20 5.19 -14.35
C ILE A 217 -9.53 5.38 -15.71
N GLY A 218 -8.31 5.90 -15.72
CA GLY A 218 -7.42 5.90 -16.87
C GLY A 218 -6.52 4.67 -16.85
N ILE A 219 -6.57 3.84 -17.88
CA ILE A 219 -5.75 2.65 -18.02
C ILE A 219 -4.30 3.05 -18.29
N THR A 220 -3.36 2.58 -17.48
CA THR A 220 -1.94 2.95 -17.57
C THR A 220 -1.08 1.84 -18.16
N GLN A 221 -1.34 0.59 -17.76
CA GLN A 221 -0.60 -0.58 -18.22
C GLN A 221 -1.56 -1.76 -18.37
N VAL A 222 -1.35 -2.56 -19.39
CA VAL A 222 -2.17 -3.74 -19.68
C VAL A 222 -1.27 -4.94 -19.88
N GLU A 223 -1.56 -6.02 -19.15
CA GLU A 223 -0.95 -7.34 -19.30
C GLU A 223 -1.94 -8.29 -19.98
N GLU A 224 -1.58 -9.57 -20.16
CA GLU A 224 -2.46 -10.54 -20.84
C GLU A 224 -3.81 -10.72 -20.12
N ASN A 225 -3.76 -10.85 -18.79
CA ASN A 225 -4.94 -11.17 -17.96
C ASN A 225 -5.25 -10.11 -16.89
N LEU A 226 -4.40 -9.10 -16.73
CA LEU A 226 -4.54 -8.05 -15.72
C LEU A 226 -4.35 -6.67 -16.35
N THR A 227 -4.98 -5.67 -15.75
CA THR A 227 -4.84 -4.28 -16.15
C THR A 227 -4.61 -3.41 -14.94
N PHE A 228 -3.72 -2.43 -15.10
CA PHE A 228 -3.43 -1.42 -14.12
C PHE A 228 -3.98 -0.09 -14.61
N GLY A 229 -4.63 0.62 -13.70
CA GLY A 229 -5.20 1.92 -13.99
C GLY A 229 -4.95 2.90 -12.86
N LYS A 230 -5.25 4.16 -13.16
CA LYS A 230 -5.27 5.24 -12.18
C LYS A 230 -6.68 5.83 -12.10
N VAL A 231 -7.22 5.95 -10.90
CA VAL A 231 -8.45 6.69 -10.64
C VAL A 231 -8.25 8.15 -11.07
N MET A 232 -9.07 8.58 -12.02
CA MET A 232 -9.08 9.94 -12.56
C MET A 232 -10.07 10.82 -11.80
N VAL A 233 -11.26 10.31 -11.54
CA VAL A 233 -12.34 11.04 -10.86
C VAL A 233 -13.12 10.05 -10.00
N GLU A 234 -13.64 10.53 -8.87
CA GLU A 234 -14.61 9.80 -8.05
C GLU A 234 -15.71 10.76 -7.64
N LYS A 235 -16.96 10.30 -7.63
CA LYS A 235 -18.11 11.10 -7.21
C LYS A 235 -18.05 11.38 -5.71
N ARG A 236 -17.64 10.38 -4.90
CA ARG A 236 -17.28 10.55 -3.47
C ARG A 236 -15.89 9.98 -3.18
N PRO A 237 -15.19 10.50 -2.16
CA PRO A 237 -13.90 9.95 -1.74
C PRO A 237 -14.03 8.46 -1.43
N TYR A 238 -13.16 7.65 -2.04
CA TYR A 238 -13.11 6.20 -1.86
C TYR A 238 -14.27 5.41 -2.44
N GLU A 239 -15.09 6.03 -3.26
CA GLU A 239 -16.22 5.32 -3.88
C GLU A 239 -15.76 4.31 -4.93
N VAL A 240 -14.57 4.52 -5.54
CA VAL A 240 -13.91 3.52 -6.41
C VAL A 240 -13.11 2.52 -5.57
N ALA A 241 -13.75 1.50 -5.00
CA ALA A 241 -13.12 0.48 -4.17
C ALA A 241 -12.92 -0.87 -4.90
N ARG A 242 -12.26 -1.80 -4.21
CA ARG A 242 -12.25 -3.22 -4.61
C ARG A 242 -13.70 -3.70 -4.76
N GLY A 243 -13.95 -4.47 -5.82
CA GLY A 243 -15.24 -5.04 -6.11
C GLY A 243 -16.09 -4.18 -7.05
N ASN A 244 -15.81 -2.89 -7.23
CA ASN A 244 -16.56 -2.11 -8.21
C ASN A 244 -16.38 -2.66 -9.63
N LYS A 245 -17.39 -2.40 -10.45
CA LYS A 245 -17.57 -2.92 -11.79
C LYS A 245 -17.10 -1.91 -12.82
N LEU A 246 -16.60 -2.40 -13.95
CA LEU A 246 -16.26 -1.59 -15.10
C LEU A 246 -17.11 -2.04 -16.28
N GLN A 247 -17.66 -1.08 -17.00
CA GLN A 247 -18.45 -1.33 -18.20
C GLN A 247 -17.86 -0.55 -19.38
N PHE A 248 -17.70 -1.22 -20.52
CA PHE A 248 -17.48 -0.57 -21.80
C PHE A 248 -18.82 -0.07 -22.28
N SER A 249 -19.10 1.20 -22.02
CA SER A 249 -20.20 1.85 -22.71
C SER A 249 -19.73 2.26 -24.11
N ASP A 250 -20.55 1.97 -25.12
CA ASP A 250 -20.45 2.64 -26.43
C ASP A 250 -20.79 4.14 -26.31
N SER A 251 -21.44 4.53 -25.21
CA SER A 251 -21.57 5.94 -24.87
C SER A 251 -20.22 6.44 -24.39
N PRO A 252 -19.75 7.62 -24.86
CA PRO A 252 -18.52 8.20 -24.36
C PRO A 252 -18.61 8.26 -22.82
N PRO A 253 -17.53 7.88 -22.10
CA PRO A 253 -17.51 7.99 -20.65
C PRO A 253 -17.97 9.38 -20.27
N MET A 254 -18.83 9.49 -19.25
CA MET A 254 -19.39 10.77 -18.83
C MET A 254 -18.24 11.78 -18.71
N GLU A 255 -18.32 12.90 -19.43
CA GLU A 255 -17.20 13.84 -19.49
C GLU A 255 -16.80 14.22 -18.07
N VAL A 256 -15.50 14.30 -17.80
CA VAL A 256 -14.94 14.65 -16.48
C VAL A 256 -15.66 15.86 -15.87
N ALA A 257 -16.05 16.84 -16.69
CA ALA A 257 -16.84 18.00 -16.29
C ALA A 257 -18.21 17.66 -15.66
N SER A 258 -18.95 16.70 -16.22
CA SER A 258 -20.26 16.28 -15.71
C SER A 258 -20.19 15.51 -14.39
N LEU A 259 -19.15 14.69 -14.19
CA LEU A 259 -18.88 14.06 -12.91
C LEU A 259 -18.50 15.08 -11.83
N LEU A 260 -17.87 16.18 -12.24
CA LEU A 260 -17.50 17.28 -11.35
C LEU A 260 -18.67 18.15 -10.94
N ASP A 261 -19.57 18.45 -11.87
CA ASP A 261 -20.80 19.16 -11.58
C ASP A 261 -21.72 18.34 -10.65
N ALA A 262 -21.75 17.02 -10.80
CA ALA A 262 -22.45 16.11 -9.89
C ALA A 262 -21.77 15.97 -8.51
N ALA A 263 -20.46 16.24 -8.44
CA ALA A 263 -19.67 16.29 -7.21
C ALA A 263 -19.60 17.73 -6.70
N GLU A 264 -20.75 18.34 -6.35
CA GLU A 264 -20.93 19.73 -5.89
C GLU A 264 -19.65 20.36 -5.29
N GLY A 265 -18.99 21.21 -6.07
CA GLY A 265 -17.86 22.05 -5.61
C GLY A 265 -16.54 21.32 -5.37
N ARG A 266 -16.35 20.10 -5.88
CA ARG A 266 -15.09 19.36 -5.75
C ARG A 266 -14.37 19.28 -7.09
N GLU A 267 -13.12 19.70 -7.10
CA GLU A 267 -12.24 19.52 -8.24
C GLU A 267 -11.86 18.02 -8.41
N PRO A 268 -11.57 17.53 -9.62
CA PRO A 268 -11.43 16.09 -9.86
C PRO A 268 -10.18 15.57 -9.17
N ALA A 269 -10.30 14.32 -8.72
CA ALA A 269 -9.22 13.55 -8.13
C ALA A 269 -7.93 13.51 -8.98
N SER A 270 -7.99 13.84 -10.29
CA SER A 270 -6.85 13.91 -11.20
C SER A 270 -6.46 15.28 -11.74
N LEU A 271 -7.27 16.35 -11.61
CA LEU A 271 -6.79 17.70 -11.99
C LEU A 271 -5.90 18.31 -10.90
N TRP A 272 -5.92 17.73 -9.69
CA TRP A 272 -4.97 18.03 -8.61
C TRP A 272 -3.83 17.03 -8.63
N GLY A 273 -3.05 17.06 -9.70
CA GLY A 273 -1.72 16.47 -9.75
C GLY A 273 -1.67 14.94 -9.70
N ASN A 274 -0.65 14.39 -10.33
CA ASN A 274 -0.21 13.04 -10.09
C ASN A 274 0.45 12.86 -8.70
N GLU A 275 -0.10 13.46 -7.63
CA GLU A 275 0.66 13.81 -6.42
C GLU A 275 0.31 13.03 -5.15
N PHE A 276 -0.43 11.93 -5.24
CA PHE A 276 -0.61 11.02 -4.11
C PHE A 276 -0.33 9.56 -4.47
N GLU A 277 0.71 9.33 -5.27
CA GLU A 277 1.66 8.29 -4.87
C GLU A 277 2.24 8.76 -3.53
N VAL A 278 2.44 7.85 -2.58
CA VAL A 278 3.01 8.11 -1.23
C VAL A 278 4.49 8.52 -1.30
N SER A 279 4.89 9.04 -2.45
CA SER A 279 6.23 9.07 -2.97
C SER A 279 6.20 9.92 -4.25
N LYS A 280 6.76 11.12 -4.21
CA LYS A 280 6.89 11.99 -5.41
C LYS A 280 7.71 11.34 -6.55
N GLY A 281 8.42 10.25 -6.25
CA GLY A 281 9.06 9.35 -7.20
C GLY A 281 8.49 7.93 -7.08
N LYS A 282 8.98 7.01 -7.90
CA LYS A 282 8.51 5.61 -7.89
C LYS A 282 9.36 4.72 -6.99
N LEU A 283 10.64 5.04 -6.84
CA LEU A 283 11.65 4.15 -6.27
C LEU A 283 12.33 4.74 -5.04
N GLY A 284 12.47 6.06 -4.96
CA GLY A 284 13.11 6.66 -3.80
C GLY A 284 13.32 8.15 -3.83
N VAL A 285 14.16 8.60 -2.88
CA VAL A 285 14.64 9.98 -2.79
C VAL A 285 16.11 10.00 -2.37
N VAL A 286 16.89 10.87 -2.99
CA VAL A 286 18.25 11.23 -2.54
C VAL A 286 18.25 12.69 -2.13
N ASN A 287 18.81 12.98 -0.96
CA ASN A 287 18.85 14.30 -0.37
C ASN A 287 20.29 14.66 0.00
N LEU A 288 20.75 15.81 -0.47
CA LEU A 288 22.03 16.40 -0.13
C LEU A 288 21.79 17.70 0.63
N ASP A 289 22.31 17.82 1.84
CA ASP A 289 22.25 19.03 2.64
C ASP A 289 23.66 19.54 2.98
N LEU A 290 23.80 20.85 3.07
CA LEU A 290 25.02 21.56 3.43
C LEU A 290 24.68 22.59 4.49
N GLY A 291 25.57 22.79 5.46
CA GLY A 291 25.40 23.86 6.42
C GLY A 291 26.38 23.84 7.58
N PRO A 292 26.44 24.94 8.34
CA PRO A 292 27.26 25.02 9.53
C PRO A 292 26.58 24.36 10.72
N SER A 293 27.40 23.82 11.62
CA SER A 293 26.96 23.30 12.90
C SER A 293 27.91 23.74 14.00
N LEU A 294 27.38 24.08 15.17
CA LEU A 294 28.17 24.39 16.36
C LEU A 294 28.35 23.11 17.17
N LEU A 295 29.57 22.58 17.20
CA LEU A 295 29.97 21.50 18.09
C LEU A 295 30.45 22.07 19.42
N THR A 296 29.92 21.53 20.50
CA THR A 296 30.39 21.74 21.87
C THR A 296 30.88 20.41 22.42
N LEU A 297 32.17 20.35 22.74
CA LEU A 297 32.79 19.26 23.47
C LEU A 297 32.93 19.69 24.93
N SER A 298 32.45 18.89 25.87
CA SER A 298 32.68 19.10 27.31
C SER A 298 33.20 17.81 27.93
N ASN A 299 34.34 17.94 28.61
CA ASN A 299 34.99 16.89 29.38
C ASN A 299 35.08 17.36 30.83
N LYS A 300 34.54 16.58 31.76
CA LYS A 300 34.63 16.89 33.19
C LYS A 300 35.45 15.84 33.90
N THR A 301 36.32 16.33 34.76
CA THR A 301 37.20 15.53 35.57
C THR A 301 36.64 15.32 36.99
N GLY A 302 37.08 14.27 37.69
CA GLY A 302 36.69 13.92 39.06
C GLY A 302 37.17 14.93 40.10
N ALA A 303 38.16 15.77 39.76
CA ALA A 303 38.54 16.94 40.54
C ALA A 303 37.60 18.16 40.31
N GLY A 304 36.57 18.01 39.47
CA GLY A 304 35.58 19.05 39.19
C GLY A 304 35.94 20.02 38.05
N ALA A 305 37.16 19.96 37.50
CA ALA A 305 37.56 20.79 36.36
C ALA A 305 36.81 20.36 35.08
N GLU A 306 36.19 21.32 34.39
CA GLU A 306 35.50 21.14 33.11
C GLU A 306 36.30 21.83 31.99
N ALA A 307 36.69 21.07 30.97
CA ALA A 307 37.24 21.59 29.73
C ALA A 307 36.14 21.62 28.68
N LYS A 308 35.80 22.82 28.19
CA LYS A 308 34.76 23.03 27.18
C LYS A 308 35.31 23.69 25.93
N VAL A 309 35.05 23.10 24.77
CA VAL A 309 35.47 23.63 23.46
C VAL A 309 34.24 23.81 22.58
N ASN A 310 34.08 25.00 22.02
CA ASN A 310 33.02 25.31 21.05
C ASN A 310 33.65 25.58 19.68
N LYS A 311 33.15 24.94 18.63
CA LYS A 311 33.64 25.17 17.27
C LYS A 311 32.53 25.07 16.23
N VAL A 312 32.52 26.02 15.30
CA VAL A 312 31.68 25.94 14.11
C VAL A 312 32.33 25.01 13.08
N LEU A 313 31.56 24.02 12.63
CA LEU A 313 31.90 23.01 11.65
C LEU A 313 31.06 23.23 10.40
N PRO A 314 31.65 23.65 9.27
CA PRO A 314 31.00 23.42 7.99
C PRO A 314 30.90 21.91 7.75
N GLY A 315 29.74 21.48 7.27
CA GLY A 315 29.51 20.08 6.97
C GLY A 315 28.39 19.87 5.97
N GLY A 316 28.13 18.61 5.68
CA GLY A 316 27.07 18.17 4.81
C GLY A 316 26.54 16.80 5.21
N SER A 317 25.36 16.49 4.69
CA SER A 317 24.72 15.19 4.83
C SER A 317 24.18 14.70 3.50
N LEU A 318 24.38 13.41 3.23
CA LEU A 318 23.78 12.69 2.12
C LEU A 318 22.83 11.66 2.71
N ASN A 319 21.55 11.74 2.38
CA ASN A 319 20.53 10.80 2.81
C ASN A 319 19.87 10.19 1.58
N GLY A 320 19.87 8.86 1.48
CA GLY A 320 19.17 8.11 0.45
C GLY A 320 18.03 7.32 1.05
N GLU A 321 16.94 7.20 0.31
CA GLU A 321 15.80 6.39 0.69
C GLU A 321 15.28 5.60 -0.50
N ILE A 322 15.04 4.30 -0.29
CA ILE A 322 14.51 3.38 -1.29
C ILE A 322 13.18 2.85 -0.77
N TRP A 323 12.13 2.96 -1.58
CA TRP A 323 10.79 2.48 -1.26
C TRP A 323 10.61 1.04 -1.72
N LEU A 324 10.23 0.18 -0.78
CA LEU A 324 9.85 -1.20 -1.08
C LEU A 324 8.34 -1.26 -1.39
N THR A 325 7.55 -0.47 -0.67
CA THR A 325 6.12 -0.25 -0.91
C THR A 325 5.77 1.20 -0.55
N SER A 326 4.49 1.59 -0.70
CA SER A 326 3.98 2.87 -0.20
C SER A 326 4.17 3.08 1.32
N LYS A 327 4.44 2.00 2.08
CA LYS A 327 4.59 2.05 3.53
C LYS A 327 6.01 1.71 4.00
N TYR A 328 6.67 0.75 3.38
CA TYR A 328 7.97 0.24 3.81
C TYR A 328 9.10 0.83 2.99
N TYR A 329 10.18 1.23 3.66
CA TYR A 329 11.33 1.85 3.00
C TYR A 329 12.64 1.56 3.72
N ILE A 330 13.76 1.69 3.01
CA ILE A 330 15.12 1.61 3.54
C ILE A 330 15.72 3.00 3.45
N ASN A 331 16.32 3.50 4.52
CA ASN A 331 17.00 4.79 4.61
C ASN A 331 18.48 4.58 4.93
N VAL A 332 19.34 5.18 4.12
CA VAL A 332 20.78 5.24 4.32
C VAL A 332 21.16 6.70 4.52
N GLY A 333 22.07 7.00 5.44
CA GLY A 333 22.56 8.36 5.57
C GLY A 333 24.01 8.44 5.99
N LEU A 334 24.66 9.48 5.50
CA LEU A 334 26.05 9.83 5.74
C LEU A 334 26.10 11.30 6.14
N ASN A 335 26.76 11.61 7.25
CA ASN A 335 27.04 13.00 7.64
C ASN A 335 28.55 13.19 7.73
N TYR A 336 29.05 14.35 7.32
CA TYR A 336 30.45 14.71 7.43
C TYR A 336 30.62 16.20 7.72
N GLY A 337 31.51 16.55 8.64
CA GLY A 337 31.87 17.93 8.93
C GLY A 337 33.32 18.02 9.39
N ALA A 338 34.00 19.10 9.03
CA ALA A 338 35.40 19.29 9.38
C ALA A 338 35.72 20.75 9.70
N ALA A 339 36.56 20.99 10.70
CA ALA A 339 37.07 22.33 11.04
C ALA A 339 38.48 22.23 11.62
N SER A 340 39.10 23.38 11.88
CA SER A 340 40.38 23.47 12.57
C SER A 340 40.23 24.04 13.99
N LEU A 341 40.89 23.44 14.97
CA LEU A 341 41.06 23.94 16.33
C LEU A 341 42.42 24.63 16.44
N VAL A 342 42.49 25.82 17.02
CA VAL A 342 43.77 26.45 17.33
C VAL A 342 44.22 25.92 18.68
N ASN A 343 45.38 25.25 18.72
CA ASN A 343 45.95 24.79 19.98
C ASN A 343 46.78 25.92 20.62
N SER A 344 46.26 26.52 21.68
CA SER A 344 46.94 27.58 22.44
C SER A 344 48.03 27.08 23.39
N ASN A 345 48.12 25.76 23.62
CA ASN A 345 49.03 25.17 24.59
C ASN A 345 50.35 24.69 23.98
N GLN A 346 50.56 24.90 22.67
CA GLN A 346 51.85 24.69 22.01
C GLN A 346 52.43 26.02 21.54
N ALA A 347 53.75 26.21 21.74
CA ALA A 347 54.47 27.35 21.19
C ALA A 347 54.28 27.41 19.66
N GLY A 348 53.78 28.53 19.14
CA GLY A 348 53.57 28.76 17.70
C GLY A 348 52.15 28.49 17.16
N SER A 349 51.11 28.44 18.00
CA SER A 349 49.68 28.41 17.60
C SER A 349 49.37 27.50 16.41
N LYS A 350 49.62 26.19 16.55
CA LYS A 350 49.36 25.22 15.48
C LYS A 350 47.86 24.90 15.39
N SER A 351 47.32 24.91 14.17
CA SER A 351 45.96 24.46 13.90
C SER A 351 45.89 22.93 13.80
N VAL A 352 44.96 22.31 14.52
CA VAL A 352 44.69 20.87 14.51
C VAL A 352 43.35 20.62 13.82
N GLY A 353 43.28 19.69 12.87
CA GLY A 353 42.02 19.33 12.22
C GLY A 353 41.03 18.69 13.20
N MET A 354 39.74 18.78 12.94
CA MET A 354 38.70 18.07 13.68
C MET A 354 37.66 17.61 12.68
N THR A 355 37.24 16.35 12.77
CA THR A 355 36.27 15.75 11.87
C THR A 355 35.14 15.12 12.67
N VAL A 356 33.92 15.28 12.15
CA VAL A 356 32.70 14.64 12.65
C VAL A 356 32.11 13.86 11.49
N SER A 357 31.84 12.58 11.69
CA SER A 357 31.26 11.72 10.65
C SER A 357 30.18 10.81 11.21
N ALA A 358 29.10 10.61 10.47
CA ALA A 358 28.03 9.70 10.87
C ALA A 358 27.64 8.79 9.72
N PHE A 359 27.21 7.58 10.06
CA PHE A 359 26.56 6.64 9.15
C PHE A 359 25.31 6.07 9.81
N LYS A 360 24.23 5.91 9.05
CA LYS A 360 23.00 5.25 9.48
C LYS A 360 22.44 4.37 8.37
N LEU A 361 21.91 3.22 8.78
CA LEU A 361 21.12 2.32 7.95
C LEU A 361 19.86 1.95 8.73
N LEU A 362 18.69 2.34 8.23
CA LEU A 362 17.41 2.21 8.89
C LEU A 362 16.38 1.57 7.96
N VAL A 363 15.53 0.71 8.48
CA VAL A 363 14.30 0.26 7.84
C VAL A 363 13.14 1.03 8.46
N GLY A 364 12.22 1.53 7.65
CA GLY A 364 11.12 2.38 8.09
C GLY A 364 9.75 1.93 7.62
N TYR A 365 8.75 2.38 8.36
CA TYR A 365 7.33 2.23 8.07
C TYR A 365 6.65 3.59 8.14
N ARG A 366 5.74 3.88 7.20
CA ARG A 366 4.93 5.11 7.14
C ARG A 366 3.45 4.82 7.32
N LEU A 367 2.79 5.70 8.06
CA LEU A 367 1.35 5.74 8.24
C LEU A 367 0.84 7.11 7.80
N ASN A 368 0.01 7.13 6.76
CA ASN A 368 -0.72 8.32 6.33
C ASN A 368 -2.03 8.39 7.12
N ILE A 369 -2.15 9.34 8.05
CA ILE A 369 -3.28 9.38 9.01
C ILE A 369 -4.60 9.63 8.28
N PHE A 370 -4.61 10.54 7.32
CA PHE A 370 -5.81 10.92 6.57
C PHE A 370 -5.76 10.42 5.13
N ALA A 371 -5.15 9.26 4.88
CA ALA A 371 -5.24 8.65 3.56
C ALA A 371 -6.72 8.71 3.10
N PRO A 372 -7.01 9.18 1.86
CA PRO A 372 -6.10 9.39 0.73
C PRO A 372 -5.75 10.87 0.57
N SER A 373 -6.29 11.73 1.44
CA SER A 373 -6.14 13.17 1.43
C SER A 373 -4.79 13.59 1.98
N SER A 374 -4.32 14.76 1.55
CA SER A 374 -3.13 15.41 2.09
C SER A 374 -3.24 15.54 3.59
N GLY A 375 -2.40 14.80 4.30
CA GLY A 375 -2.47 14.72 5.75
C GLY A 375 -1.12 14.42 6.39
N PRO A 376 -1.08 14.45 7.72
CA PRO A 376 0.13 14.12 8.46
C PRO A 376 0.57 12.68 8.18
N ILE A 377 1.86 12.53 7.93
CA ILE A 377 2.54 11.25 7.78
C ILE A 377 3.32 10.99 9.05
N VAL A 378 2.96 9.93 9.77
CA VAL A 378 3.74 9.44 10.91
C VAL A 378 4.66 8.34 10.40
N TYR A 379 5.92 8.35 10.80
CA TYR A 379 6.85 7.30 10.44
C TYR A 379 7.66 6.81 11.63
N PHE A 380 8.01 5.52 11.57
CA PHE A 380 8.86 4.83 12.52
C PHE A 380 9.99 4.15 11.77
N ARG A 381 11.18 4.12 12.37
CA ARG A 381 12.41 3.57 11.78
C ARG A 381 13.20 2.81 12.84
N GLY A 382 13.83 1.73 12.43
CA GLY A 382 14.74 0.94 13.25
C GLY A 382 15.94 0.47 12.43
N GLY A 383 17.11 0.39 13.03
CA GLY A 383 18.31 -0.11 12.36
C GLY A 383 19.58 0.12 13.15
N TYR A 384 20.66 0.48 12.48
CA TYR A 384 21.97 0.69 13.07
C TYR A 384 22.56 2.03 12.66
N GLY A 385 23.29 2.67 13.58
CA GLY A 385 24.01 3.89 13.27
C GLY A 385 25.32 4.02 14.04
N THR A 386 26.20 4.85 13.51
CA THR A 386 27.46 5.24 14.13
C THR A 386 27.71 6.74 13.96
N GLN A 387 28.26 7.37 14.98
CA GLN A 387 28.66 8.77 15.01
C GLN A 387 30.06 8.87 15.62
N SER A 388 31.01 9.37 14.84
CA SER A 388 32.40 9.53 15.24
C SER A 388 32.79 11.00 15.31
N PHE A 389 33.62 11.32 16.30
CA PHE A 389 34.31 12.58 16.51
C PHE A 389 35.81 12.27 16.54
N ALA A 390 36.61 12.97 15.74
CA ALA A 390 38.07 12.77 15.72
C ALA A 390 38.81 14.11 15.73
N ILE A 391 39.85 14.17 16.56
CA ILE A 391 40.77 15.27 16.80
C ILE A 391 42.19 14.66 16.80
N PRO A 392 43.00 14.87 15.75
CA PRO A 392 44.37 14.37 15.68
C PRO A 392 45.22 14.85 16.85
N ASP A 393 46.13 13.98 17.31
CA ASP A 393 46.99 14.25 18.45
C ASP A 393 48.15 15.16 18.07
N ASN A 394 48.13 16.39 18.58
CA ASN A 394 49.26 17.32 18.57
C ASN A 394 49.28 18.10 19.89
N GLY A 395 49.14 17.43 21.04
CA GLY A 395 49.19 18.07 22.36
C GLY A 395 47.95 18.93 22.71
N SER A 396 46.75 18.49 22.30
CA SER A 396 45.47 19.16 22.53
C SER A 396 45.08 19.18 24.02
N THR A 397 44.34 20.21 24.46
CA THR A 397 43.68 20.30 25.78
C THR A 397 42.51 19.31 25.96
N VAL A 398 42.07 18.69 24.87
CA VAL A 398 40.97 17.71 24.88
C VAL A 398 41.52 16.32 25.13
N ILE A 399 40.93 15.60 26.08
CA ILE A 399 41.45 14.35 26.65
C ILE A 399 41.37 13.15 25.67
N PHE A 400 40.56 13.22 24.61
CA PHE A 400 40.39 12.14 23.63
C PHE A 400 40.82 12.53 22.22
N LYS A 401 41.41 11.56 21.49
CA LYS A 401 41.77 11.71 20.06
C LYS A 401 40.61 11.35 19.15
N SER A 402 39.84 10.34 19.50
CA SER A 402 38.57 10.06 18.84
C SER A 402 37.59 9.40 19.81
N THR A 403 36.31 9.62 19.55
CA THR A 403 35.18 8.99 20.24
C THR A 403 34.15 8.61 19.21
N ALA A 404 33.68 7.37 19.21
CA ALA A 404 32.61 6.91 18.35
C ALA A 404 31.48 6.27 19.17
N TYR A 405 30.26 6.68 18.88
CA TYR A 405 29.02 6.16 19.44
C TYR A 405 28.36 5.29 18.37
N SER A 406 28.08 4.02 18.66
CA SER A 406 27.47 3.13 17.67
C SER A 406 26.45 2.20 18.31
N GLY A 407 25.49 1.69 17.53
CA GLY A 407 24.58 0.68 18.04
C GLY A 407 23.22 0.66 17.34
N PRO A 408 22.29 -0.17 17.86
CA PRO A 408 20.91 -0.18 17.43
C PRO A 408 20.26 1.19 17.62
N MET A 409 19.57 1.65 16.58
CA MET A 409 18.96 2.97 16.48
C MET A 409 17.46 2.82 16.24
N ILE A 410 16.67 3.68 16.89
CA ILE A 410 15.27 3.92 16.54
C ILE A 410 15.07 5.38 16.19
N SER A 411 14.12 5.63 15.29
CA SER A 411 13.68 6.97 14.95
C SER A 411 12.18 7.00 14.76
N GLY A 412 11.56 8.10 15.17
CA GLY A 412 10.15 8.38 14.97
C GLY A 412 9.97 9.84 14.58
N GLY A 413 8.98 10.11 13.75
CA GLY A 413 8.71 11.47 13.35
C GLY A 413 7.37 11.64 12.66
N VAL A 414 7.04 12.90 12.43
CA VAL A 414 5.82 13.30 11.75
C VAL A 414 6.15 14.34 10.70
N SER A 415 5.52 14.24 9.54
CA SER A 415 5.60 15.22 8.46
C SER A 415 4.19 15.74 8.17
N PHE A 416 4.05 17.05 8.12
CA PHE A 416 2.79 17.75 7.91
C PHE A 416 2.88 18.58 6.63
N PRO A 417 2.04 18.33 5.62
CA PRO A 417 1.87 19.30 4.54
C PRO A 417 1.15 20.52 5.11
N VAL A 418 1.76 21.70 5.02
CA VAL A 418 1.13 22.98 5.40
C VAL A 418 0.25 23.47 4.25
N ASN A 419 0.75 23.30 3.03
CA ASN A 419 0.04 23.52 1.77
C ASN A 419 0.71 22.68 0.67
N ASP A 420 0.28 22.86 -0.57
CA ASP A 420 0.77 22.07 -1.72
C ASP A 420 2.28 22.26 -1.99
N LYS A 421 2.87 23.37 -1.53
CA LYS A 421 4.28 23.68 -1.73
C LYS A 421 5.13 23.55 -0.49
N VAL A 422 4.56 23.66 0.71
CA VAL A 422 5.33 23.76 1.95
C VAL A 422 4.96 22.64 2.90
N GLY A 423 5.98 21.95 3.40
CA GLY A 423 5.85 20.94 4.45
C GLY A 423 6.68 21.28 5.67
N LEU A 424 6.22 20.83 6.83
CA LEU A 424 6.96 20.83 8.09
C LEU A 424 7.15 19.40 8.55
N GLY A 425 8.21 19.13 9.30
CA GLY A 425 8.37 17.84 9.93
C GLY A 425 9.26 17.86 11.15
N LEU A 426 9.05 16.85 11.98
CA LEU A 426 9.75 16.62 13.23
C LEU A 426 10.29 15.19 13.22
N ASP A 427 11.53 15.03 13.67
CA ASP A 427 12.20 13.74 13.72
C ASP A 427 12.98 13.63 15.03
N ILE A 428 12.80 12.52 15.73
CA ILE A 428 13.56 12.16 16.93
C ILE A 428 14.22 10.83 16.64
N THR A 429 15.52 10.77 16.88
CA THR A 429 16.35 9.57 16.67
C THR A 429 17.14 9.30 17.95
N SER A 430 17.25 8.04 18.36
CA SER A 430 17.97 7.62 19.57
C SER A 430 18.69 6.30 19.36
N LEU A 431 19.90 6.15 19.92
CA LEU A 431 20.51 4.83 20.10
C LEU A 431 19.93 4.19 21.37
N ILE A 432 19.48 2.94 21.28
CA ILE A 432 18.87 2.23 22.44
C ILE A 432 19.94 1.56 23.29
N PHE A 433 20.93 0.95 22.64
CA PHE A 433 22.05 0.27 23.30
C PHE A 433 23.37 0.79 22.72
N PRO A 434 23.70 2.07 22.94
CA PRO A 434 24.91 2.64 22.38
C PRO A 434 26.16 2.01 23.02
N SER A 435 27.12 1.66 22.18
CA SER A 435 28.50 1.38 22.56
C SER A 435 29.36 2.60 22.29
N VAL A 436 30.39 2.79 23.11
CA VAL A 436 31.37 3.86 22.95
C VAL A 436 32.75 3.26 22.75
N SER A 437 33.43 3.69 21.70
CA SER A 437 34.86 3.44 21.53
C SER A 437 35.61 4.76 21.54
N GLU A 438 36.74 4.79 22.23
CA GLU A 438 37.60 5.96 22.35
C GLU A 438 39.00 5.57 21.82
N THR A 439 39.83 6.55 21.46
CA THR A 439 41.24 6.33 21.10
C THR A 439 42.05 7.45 21.75
N PRO A 440 43.21 7.14 22.37
CA PRO A 440 44.03 5.92 22.27
C PRO A 440 43.62 4.72 23.15
N LEU A 441 42.55 4.84 23.95
CA LEU A 441 42.16 3.81 24.90
C LEU A 441 41.24 2.77 24.27
N GLN A 442 41.66 1.49 24.18
CA GLN A 442 40.76 0.43 23.72
C GLN A 442 39.64 0.19 24.75
N THR A 443 38.40 0.41 24.32
CA THR A 443 37.13 -0.05 24.94
C THR A 443 37.05 0.16 26.46
N VAL A 444 36.78 1.38 26.91
CA VAL A 444 36.51 1.65 28.32
C VAL A 444 35.08 1.21 28.66
N ALA A 445 34.91 0.44 29.75
CA ALA A 445 33.58 0.16 30.30
C ALA A 445 32.89 1.49 30.62
N SER A 446 31.98 1.92 29.75
CA SER A 446 31.28 3.21 29.85
C SER A 446 29.86 2.97 30.33
N SER A 447 29.38 3.79 31.26
CA SER A 447 28.02 3.75 31.80
C SER A 447 27.24 5.00 31.40
N ASN A 448 25.92 4.97 31.56
CA ASN A 448 25.03 6.11 31.30
C ASN A 448 25.23 6.75 29.92
N ILE A 449 25.46 5.91 28.91
CA ILE A 449 25.67 6.35 27.54
C ILE A 449 24.32 6.84 26.98
N SER A 450 24.30 8.08 26.48
CA SER A 450 23.12 8.68 25.85
C SER A 450 23.48 9.21 24.47
N ALA A 451 22.61 8.97 23.50
CA ALA A 451 22.79 9.43 22.13
C ALA A 451 21.44 9.65 21.47
N TRP A 452 21.08 10.92 21.27
CA TRP A 452 19.82 11.29 20.63
C TRP A 452 19.98 12.49 19.72
N THR A 453 19.07 12.61 18.76
CA THR A 453 19.00 13.70 17.78
C THR A 453 17.55 14.13 17.60
N PHE A 454 17.33 15.43 17.57
CA PHE A 454 16.08 16.07 17.21
C PHE A 454 16.30 16.90 15.95
N VAL A 455 15.39 16.80 14.99
CA VAL A 455 15.41 17.58 13.75
C VAL A 455 14.03 18.19 13.51
N LEU A 456 14.00 19.50 13.32
CA LEU A 456 12.89 20.24 12.72
C LEU A 456 13.24 20.49 11.25
N LYS A 457 12.39 20.04 10.33
CA LYS A 457 12.58 20.20 8.88
C LYS A 457 11.45 21.04 8.28
N THR A 458 11.81 21.86 7.31
CA THR A 458 10.87 22.54 6.40
C THR A 458 11.21 22.08 4.99
N THR A 459 10.20 21.78 4.18
CA THR A 459 10.36 21.38 2.79
C THR A 459 9.60 22.35 1.90
N TYR A 460 10.20 22.75 0.78
CA TYR A 460 9.56 23.54 -0.26
C TYR A 460 9.61 22.77 -1.58
N ASN A 461 8.43 22.44 -2.11
CA ASN A 461 8.22 21.68 -3.32
C ASN A 461 8.42 22.62 -4.51
N TYR A 462 9.58 22.52 -5.16
CA TYR A 462 9.90 23.36 -6.32
C TYR A 462 9.34 22.76 -7.61
N ARG A 463 9.56 21.45 -7.79
CA ARG A 463 9.03 20.65 -8.90
C ARG A 463 8.53 19.31 -8.38
N ARG A 464 7.89 18.54 -9.26
CA ARG A 464 7.39 17.21 -8.94
C ARG A 464 8.48 16.28 -8.38
N ASP A 465 9.71 16.44 -8.85
CA ASP A 465 10.86 15.59 -8.56
C ASP A 465 11.92 16.28 -7.68
N ILE A 466 11.75 17.56 -7.33
CA ILE A 466 12.76 18.35 -6.62
C ILE A 466 12.15 19.18 -5.49
N ASP A 467 12.67 18.98 -4.28
CA ASP A 467 12.35 19.79 -3.10
C ASP A 467 13.59 20.49 -2.54
N PHE A 468 13.41 21.73 -2.07
CA PHE A 468 14.38 22.39 -1.20
C PHE A 468 14.07 22.06 0.26
N VAL A 469 15.10 21.76 1.04
CA VAL A 469 14.94 21.35 2.45
C VAL A 469 15.74 22.28 3.35
N GLY A 470 15.10 22.79 4.40
CA GLY A 470 15.76 23.46 5.51
C GLY A 470 15.66 22.60 6.77
N LYS A 471 16.76 22.42 7.49
CA LYS A 471 16.83 21.60 8.72
C LYS A 471 17.45 22.39 9.85
N LEU A 472 16.76 22.44 10.99
CA LEU A 472 17.32 22.82 12.27
C LEU A 472 17.47 21.54 13.10
N PHE A 473 18.68 21.26 13.58
CA PHE A 473 18.94 20.04 14.33
C PHE A 473 19.68 20.28 15.64
N PHE A 474 19.43 19.40 16.61
CA PHE A 474 20.07 19.34 17.90
C PHE A 474 20.42 17.87 18.19
N GLN A 475 21.69 17.58 18.42
CA GLN A 475 22.16 16.25 18.76
C GLN A 475 22.99 16.30 20.03
N ARG A 476 22.88 15.25 20.84
CA ARG A 476 23.62 15.09 22.07
C ARG A 476 24.10 13.65 22.19
N PHE A 477 25.39 13.52 22.47
CA PHE A 477 26.10 12.29 22.76
C PHE A 477 26.79 12.47 24.10
N GLY A 478 26.81 11.44 24.93
CA GLY A 478 27.49 11.49 26.21
C GLY A 478 27.70 10.12 26.79
N SER A 479 28.73 10.01 27.60
CA SER A 479 29.12 8.80 28.31
C SER A 479 29.78 9.15 29.63
N GLU A 480 29.61 8.28 30.61
CA GLU A 480 30.34 8.34 31.87
C GLU A 480 31.35 7.20 31.90
N SER A 481 32.55 7.48 32.39
CA SER A 481 33.56 6.46 32.59
C SER A 481 33.87 6.33 34.09
N PRO A 482 33.91 5.11 34.64
CA PRO A 482 34.39 4.92 35.99
C PRO A 482 35.86 5.34 36.09
N ALA A 483 36.21 6.04 37.17
CA ALA A 483 37.58 6.44 37.44
C ALA A 483 38.45 5.18 37.66
N GLN A 484 39.29 4.84 36.69
CA GLN A 484 40.28 3.76 36.85
C GLN A 484 41.63 4.32 37.31
N THR A 485 42.22 3.64 38.30
CA THR A 485 43.44 4.02 39.03
C THR A 485 44.73 3.92 38.23
N THR A 486 44.71 3.35 37.02
CA THR A 486 45.88 3.17 36.14
C THR A 486 45.97 4.17 34.98
N ARG A 487 45.05 5.14 34.90
CA ARG A 487 45.15 6.21 33.90
C ARG A 487 46.28 7.18 34.29
N ALA A 488 47.21 7.46 33.38
CA ALA A 488 48.11 8.62 33.50
C ALA A 488 47.33 9.96 33.56
N LEU A 489 46.05 9.93 33.16
CA LEU A 489 45.03 10.96 33.31
C LEU A 489 43.91 10.43 34.22
N SER A 490 44.22 10.26 35.51
CA SER A 490 43.37 9.67 36.58
C SER A 490 42.07 10.40 36.89
N SER A 491 41.63 11.33 36.04
CA SER A 491 40.59 12.28 36.40
C SER A 491 39.38 12.34 35.47
N LEU A 492 39.33 11.79 34.24
CA LEU A 492 38.12 11.99 33.43
C LEU A 492 36.93 11.10 33.87
N ASN A 493 35.84 11.72 34.33
CA ASN A 493 34.63 11.02 34.80
C ASN A 493 33.49 11.06 33.77
N THR A 494 33.36 12.14 33.01
CA THR A 494 32.25 12.31 32.06
C THR A 494 32.69 12.99 30.77
N SER A 495 32.20 12.48 29.64
CA SER A 495 32.40 13.01 28.30
C SER A 495 31.05 13.35 27.67
N SER A 496 30.90 14.54 27.11
CA SER A 496 29.69 14.90 26.36
C SER A 496 30.01 15.74 25.13
N GLN A 497 29.33 15.43 24.04
CA GLN A 497 29.38 16.16 22.79
C GLN A 497 27.97 16.57 22.43
N SER A 498 27.78 17.85 22.12
CA SER A 498 26.51 18.32 21.57
C SER A 498 26.77 19.07 20.29
N THR A 499 25.88 18.92 19.33
CA THR A 499 25.94 19.71 18.10
C THR A 499 24.57 20.29 17.83
N LYS A 500 24.55 21.55 17.42
CA LYS A 500 23.35 22.22 16.93
C LYS A 500 23.66 22.93 15.63
N GLY A 501 22.77 22.88 14.66
CA GLY A 501 23.09 23.44 13.36
C GLY A 501 21.89 23.72 12.49
N LEU A 502 22.19 24.39 11.39
CA LEU A 502 21.25 24.72 10.32
C LEU A 502 21.82 24.14 9.04
N MET A 503 21.01 23.37 8.30
CA MET A 503 21.40 22.83 7.00
C MET A 503 20.34 23.17 5.97
N PHE A 504 20.79 23.39 4.75
CA PHE A 504 19.96 23.60 3.58
C PHE A 504 20.36 22.61 2.51
N GLY A 505 19.37 22.05 1.83
CA GLY A 505 19.60 20.95 0.92
C GLY A 505 18.60 20.88 -0.21
N VAL A 506 18.87 19.94 -1.09
CA VAL A 506 18.00 19.56 -2.20
C VAL A 506 17.69 18.09 -2.07
N SER A 507 16.42 17.73 -2.27
CA SER A 507 15.96 16.35 -2.40
C SER A 507 15.51 16.11 -3.82
N TYR A 508 15.96 15.01 -4.40
CA TYR A 508 15.58 14.55 -5.73
C TYR A 508 14.85 13.20 -5.63
N TYR A 509 13.65 13.15 -6.22
CA TYR A 509 12.77 11.98 -6.24
C TYR A 509 12.83 11.29 -7.61
N TYR A 510 12.93 9.97 -7.62
CA TYR A 510 13.07 9.16 -8.85
C TYR A 510 12.19 7.91 -8.84
#